data_AF-H9BWJ1-F1
#
_entry.id   AF-H9BWJ1-F1
#
_cell.length_a   1.000
_cell.length_b   1.000
_cell.length_c   1.000
_cell.angle_alpha   90.00
_cell.angle_beta   90.00
_cell.angle_gamma   90.00
#
_symmetry.space_group_name_H-M   'P 1'
#
loop_
_entity.id
_entity.type
_entity.pdbx_description
1 polymer ?
#
loop_
_entity_poly.entity_id
_entity_poly.type
_entity_poly.pdbx_seq_one_letter_code
_entity_poly.pdbx_strand_id
1 'polypeptide(L)'
;MRRLGWLVLHSANASVGGQAVMEGVMMRTPHHWSVALRRYNGDIVEIHREITPYAERHRWARLPIMRGVVALGESLVVGFRALGVSAHYAAEWYDPELEQDLDDDEAADKPSGDAEADADADAGGEPRDNATAAAETAAAETADNTDEQQDAEVVQLDDHRTAAADEDTEDGAHVVTPAETDDPDSDASPESLSRWQIGLSFVLAIGLSIGLFKLLPLALTKGFIVDESQTVWFVLAEGVIRISIFCLYLFAVGFIPDLKRVFQYHSAEHKSINAFERGHKLEPAIVNQESRIHVRCGTAFLLWVFVVAIVVFGIYGYLRDDPSLAELVLSRIVFLPLIAGVSFELIKFAGKYPDNRFLRGVLAPGLWLQYLTTRPCEDDQCEIAIASLNIVLDAEKASHPPKDQASASDDDDEVIEVLA
;
A
#
# COMPACT_ATOMS: atom_id res chain seq x y z
N MET A 1 43.67 -15.76 17.31
CA MET A 1 42.81 -14.74 16.64
C MET A 1 41.94 -15.46 15.61
N ARG A 2 40.75 -15.93 16.01
CA ARG A 2 39.79 -16.61 15.13
C ARG A 2 38.77 -15.56 14.67
N ARG A 3 38.73 -15.29 13.37
CA ARG A 3 37.72 -14.43 12.73
C ARG A 3 36.36 -15.14 12.86
N LEU A 4 35.47 -14.57 13.67
CA LEU A 4 34.06 -14.95 13.69
C LEU A 4 33.43 -14.39 12.40
N GLY A 5 33.44 -15.20 11.34
CA GLY A 5 32.66 -14.94 10.14
C GLY A 5 31.18 -15.02 10.49
N TRP A 6 30.52 -13.87 10.55
CA TRP A 6 29.07 -13.82 10.60
C TRP A 6 28.52 -14.41 9.30
N LEU A 7 27.96 -15.62 9.40
CA LEU A 7 27.11 -16.22 8.39
C LEU A 7 25.89 -15.31 8.20
N VAL A 8 25.96 -14.46 7.17
CA VAL A 8 24.79 -13.87 6.57
C VAL A 8 24.18 -14.94 5.67
N LEU A 9 23.34 -15.78 6.26
CA LEU A 9 22.38 -16.58 5.50
C LEU A 9 21.36 -15.60 4.91
N HIS A 10 21.64 -15.11 3.71
CA HIS A 10 20.61 -14.63 2.80
C HIS A 10 19.93 -15.88 2.24
N SER A 11 18.79 -16.27 2.81
CA SER A 11 17.85 -17.12 2.08
C SER A 11 17.43 -16.36 0.83
N ALA A 12 17.44 -17.03 -0.32
CA ALA A 12 17.18 -16.52 -1.67
C ALA A 12 15.75 -16.00 -1.93
N ASN A 13 15.07 -15.49 -0.90
CA ASN A 13 13.81 -14.77 -1.05
C ASN A 13 14.13 -13.28 -1.03
N ALA A 14 13.91 -12.60 -2.16
CA ALA A 14 13.98 -11.14 -2.23
C ALA A 14 13.17 -10.55 -1.06
N SER A 15 13.80 -9.68 -0.26
CA SER A 15 13.10 -9.01 0.84
C SER A 15 12.13 -8.00 0.25
N VAL A 16 10.88 -8.41 0.07
CA VAL A 16 9.80 -7.54 -0.42
C VAL A 16 9.07 -6.89 0.76
N GLY A 17 8.71 -5.62 0.58
CA GLY A 17 7.70 -4.93 1.38
C GLY A 17 6.88 -4.00 0.49
N GLY A 18 5.76 -3.51 1.00
CA GLY A 18 4.94 -2.56 0.25
C GLY A 18 4.31 -1.46 1.11
N GLN A 19 3.52 -0.63 0.45
CA GLN A 19 2.70 0.42 1.05
C GLN A 19 1.45 0.62 0.19
N ALA A 20 0.28 0.62 0.81
CA ALA A 20 -0.95 1.04 0.13
C ALA A 20 -0.93 2.55 -0.16
N VAL A 21 -1.41 2.91 -1.35
CA VAL A 21 -1.62 4.30 -1.78
C VAL A 21 -3.08 4.46 -2.23
N MET A 22 -3.50 5.68 -2.59
CA MET A 22 -4.85 5.87 -3.14
C MET A 22 -4.95 5.13 -4.47
N GLU A 23 -5.98 4.30 -4.61
CA GLU A 23 -6.20 3.47 -5.80
C GLU A 23 -5.07 2.51 -6.19
N GLY A 24 -4.17 2.13 -5.27
CA GLY A 24 -3.16 1.14 -5.63
C GLY A 24 -2.16 0.74 -4.56
N VAL A 25 -1.09 0.09 -5.02
CA VAL A 25 -0.08 -0.53 -4.15
C VAL A 25 1.33 -0.23 -4.65
N MET A 26 2.16 0.27 -3.74
CA MET A 26 3.60 0.39 -3.90
C MET A 26 4.27 -0.88 -3.40
N MET A 27 5.18 -1.45 -4.19
CA MET A 27 6.04 -2.57 -3.79
C MET A 27 7.51 -2.16 -3.88
N ARG A 28 8.34 -2.76 -3.02
CA ARG A 28 9.77 -2.46 -2.93
C ARG A 28 10.59 -3.73 -2.69
N THR A 29 11.63 -3.90 -3.49
CA THR A 29 12.76 -4.81 -3.27
C THR A 29 13.98 -4.00 -2.78
N PRO A 30 15.13 -4.63 -2.47
CA PRO A 30 16.32 -3.88 -2.05
C PRO A 30 16.73 -2.79 -3.03
N HIS A 31 16.69 -3.06 -4.34
CA HIS A 31 17.19 -2.13 -5.36
C HIS A 31 16.10 -1.45 -6.17
N HIS A 32 14.84 -1.87 -6.10
CA HIS A 32 13.79 -1.31 -6.94
C HIS A 32 12.50 -1.04 -6.16
N TRP A 33 11.67 -0.15 -6.70
CA TRP A 33 10.29 0.03 -6.26
C TRP A 33 9.39 0.24 -7.46
N SER A 34 8.14 -0.17 -7.31
CA SER A 34 7.07 0.01 -8.26
C SER A 34 5.82 0.52 -7.58
N VAL A 35 4.95 1.16 -8.35
CA VAL A 35 3.59 1.48 -7.96
C VAL A 35 2.69 1.05 -9.09
N ALA A 36 1.65 0.28 -8.77
CA ALA A 36 0.55 0.02 -9.67
C ALA A 36 -0.70 0.71 -9.13
N LEU A 37 -1.45 1.40 -10.01
CA LEU A 37 -2.66 2.16 -9.69
C LEU A 37 -3.80 1.76 -10.62
N ARG A 38 -5.04 1.69 -10.12
CA ARG A 38 -6.23 1.60 -10.96
C ARG A 38 -6.67 3.00 -11.39
N ARG A 39 -6.87 3.15 -12.70
CA ARG A 39 -7.55 4.28 -13.32
C ARG A 39 -9.08 4.10 -13.22
N TYR A 40 -9.85 5.19 -13.22
CA TYR A 40 -11.33 5.12 -13.23
C TYR A 40 -11.90 4.44 -14.49
N ASN A 41 -11.20 4.55 -15.62
CA ASN A 41 -11.54 3.85 -16.87
C ASN A 41 -11.25 2.33 -16.83
N GLY A 42 -10.69 1.82 -15.72
CA GLY A 42 -10.36 0.41 -15.52
C GLY A 42 -8.91 0.03 -15.82
N ASP A 43 -8.13 0.91 -16.46
CA ASP A 43 -6.73 0.64 -16.82
C ASP A 43 -5.80 0.61 -15.59
N ILE A 44 -4.67 -0.07 -15.73
CA ILE A 44 -3.64 -0.13 -14.69
C ILE A 44 -2.44 0.73 -15.12
N VAL A 45 -2.06 1.71 -14.29
CA VAL A 45 -0.81 2.47 -14.46
C VAL A 45 0.27 1.83 -13.65
N GLU A 46 1.40 1.56 -14.29
CA GLU A 46 2.56 0.95 -13.67
C GLU A 46 3.75 1.89 -13.78
N ILE A 47 4.36 2.20 -12.63
CA ILE A 47 5.57 3.02 -12.56
C ILE A 47 6.62 2.24 -11.81
N HIS A 48 7.81 2.13 -12.40
CA HIS A 48 8.96 1.46 -11.82
C HIS A 48 10.17 2.39 -11.77
N ARG A 49 10.94 2.36 -10.69
CA ARG A 49 12.25 3.03 -10.60
C ARG A 49 13.25 2.25 -9.76
N GLU A 50 14.52 2.44 -10.08
CA GLU A 50 15.64 1.95 -9.28
C GLU A 50 15.93 2.84 -8.06
N ILE A 51 16.42 2.22 -6.99
CA ILE A 51 16.92 2.83 -5.76
C ILE A 51 18.28 2.19 -5.46
N THR A 52 19.30 3.01 -5.29
CA THR A 52 20.54 2.57 -4.65
C THR A 52 20.41 2.74 -3.13
N PRO A 53 20.48 1.67 -2.32
CA PRO A 53 20.38 1.79 -0.86
C PRO A 53 21.47 2.70 -0.29
N TYR A 54 21.10 3.68 0.53
CA TYR A 54 22.04 4.57 1.21
C TYR A 54 23.00 3.81 2.13
N ALA A 55 22.52 2.71 2.70
CA ALA A 55 23.33 1.79 3.49
C ALA A 55 24.48 1.16 2.68
N GLU A 56 24.41 1.13 1.35
CA GLU A 56 25.49 0.67 0.49
C GLU A 56 26.56 1.73 0.28
N ARG A 57 26.14 2.99 0.20
CA ARG A 57 27.03 4.14 0.04
C ARG A 57 27.86 4.42 1.30
N HIS A 58 27.29 4.18 2.49
CA HIS A 58 27.94 4.55 3.76
C HIS A 58 27.96 3.44 4.81
N ARG A 59 29.16 3.08 5.27
CA ARG A 59 29.36 2.02 6.28
C ARG A 59 28.67 2.29 7.62
N TRP A 60 28.61 3.55 8.06
CA TRP A 60 27.96 3.90 9.34
C TRP A 60 26.45 3.65 9.31
N ALA A 61 25.83 3.75 8.14
CA ALA A 61 24.41 3.46 7.94
C ALA A 61 24.07 1.96 8.06
N ARG A 62 25.07 1.08 8.19
CA ARG A 62 24.88 -0.35 8.45
C ARG A 62 24.93 -0.71 9.93
N LEU A 63 25.32 0.23 10.81
CA LEU A 63 25.38 -0.01 12.25
C LEU A 63 23.97 -0.27 12.81
N PRO A 64 23.82 -1.13 13.84
CA PRO A 64 22.55 -1.30 14.53
C PRO A 64 21.98 0.04 14.99
N ILE A 65 20.64 0.16 15.08
CA ILE A 65 19.91 1.40 15.39
C ILE A 65 19.98 2.41 14.23
N MET A 66 21.18 2.82 13.80
CA MET A 66 21.37 3.79 12.70
C MET A 66 20.79 3.30 11.39
N ARG A 67 20.97 2.01 11.07
CA ARG A 67 20.39 1.40 9.87
C ARG A 67 18.86 1.43 9.87
N GLY A 68 18.24 1.37 11.04
CA GLY A 68 16.79 1.50 11.16
C GLY A 68 16.32 2.90 10.83
N VAL A 69 17.00 3.92 11.37
CA VAL A 69 16.71 5.32 11.04
C VAL A 69 16.87 5.59 9.54
N VAL A 70 17.95 5.09 8.93
CA VAL A 70 18.20 5.24 7.49
C VAL A 70 17.13 4.51 6.67
N ALA A 71 16.83 3.25 6.99
CA ALA A 71 15.81 2.48 6.27
C ALA A 71 14.42 3.12 6.36
N LEU A 72 14.05 3.64 7.52
CA LEU A 72 12.80 4.37 7.72
C LEU A 72 12.78 5.67 6.90
N GLY A 73 13.89 6.42 6.89
CA GLY A 73 14.02 7.64 6.09
C GLY A 73 13.88 7.38 4.59
N GLU A 74 14.53 6.33 4.08
CA GLU A 74 14.38 5.89 2.69
C GLU A 74 12.94 5.48 2.37
N SER A 75 12.34 4.61 3.17
CA SER A 75 10.96 4.16 2.97
C SER A 75 9.99 5.34 3.02
N LEU A 76 10.22 6.33 3.88
CA LEU A 76 9.40 7.54 3.95
C LEU A 76 9.52 8.38 2.68
N VAL A 77 10.74 8.60 2.16
CA VAL A 77 10.96 9.35 0.90
C VAL A 77 10.30 8.65 -0.28
N VAL A 78 10.46 7.33 -0.39
CA VAL A 78 9.83 6.52 -1.45
C VAL A 78 8.31 6.54 -1.29
N GLY A 79 7.80 6.36 -0.07
CA GLY A 79 6.37 6.41 0.23
C GLY A 79 5.74 7.77 -0.13
N PHE A 80 6.41 8.89 0.17
CA PHE A 80 5.94 10.22 -0.24
C PHE A 80 5.94 10.40 -1.76
N ARG A 81 6.94 9.85 -2.47
CA ARG A 81 6.94 9.87 -3.94
C ARG A 81 5.79 9.05 -4.51
N ALA A 82 5.53 7.86 -3.96
CA ALA A 82 4.42 7.00 -4.37
C ALA A 82 3.05 7.67 -4.11
N LEU A 83 2.89 8.34 -2.95
CA LEU A 83 1.70 9.14 -2.66
C LEU A 83 1.55 10.33 -3.62
N GLY A 84 2.64 11.01 -3.97
CA GLY A 84 2.61 12.10 -4.95
C GLY A 84 2.22 11.63 -6.34
N VAL A 85 2.71 10.47 -6.77
CA VAL A 85 2.32 9.80 -8.02
C VAL A 85 0.82 9.49 -7.99
N SER A 86 0.36 8.80 -6.95
CA SER A 86 -1.05 8.44 -6.75
C SER A 86 -1.97 9.66 -6.70
N ALA A 87 -1.54 10.76 -6.06
CA ALA A 87 -2.31 12.00 -6.01
C ALA A 87 -2.34 12.74 -7.36
N HIS A 88 -1.24 12.75 -8.12
CA HIS A 88 -1.22 13.30 -9.47
C HIS A 88 -2.17 12.51 -10.38
N TYR A 89 -2.11 11.18 -10.33
CA TYR A 89 -3.08 10.28 -10.93
C TYR A 89 -4.40 10.17 -10.12
N ALA A 90 -4.72 11.12 -9.27
CA ALA A 90 -6.08 11.33 -8.79
C ALA A 90 -6.57 12.76 -9.13
N ALA A 91 -5.65 13.67 -9.46
CA ALA A 91 -5.92 15.07 -9.77
C ALA A 91 -6.05 15.32 -11.28
N GLU A 92 -5.24 14.65 -12.12
CA GLU A 92 -5.43 14.58 -13.60
C GLU A 92 -6.83 14.04 -13.98
N TRP A 93 -7.54 13.52 -13.00
CA TRP A 93 -8.82 12.82 -13.07
C TRP A 93 -9.99 13.73 -12.70
N TYR A 94 -9.69 14.86 -12.06
CA TYR A 94 -10.65 15.90 -11.71
C TYR A 94 -10.54 17.04 -12.73
N ASP A 95 -10.50 16.67 -14.01
CA ASP A 95 -10.62 17.62 -15.12
C ASP A 95 -12.10 17.78 -15.46
N PRO A 96 -12.74 18.92 -15.11
CA PRO A 96 -14.15 19.14 -15.38
C PRO A 96 -14.51 19.15 -16.88
N GLU A 97 -13.52 19.21 -17.79
CA GLU A 97 -13.74 19.10 -19.23
C GLU A 97 -14.13 17.66 -19.65
N LEU A 98 -13.59 16.64 -18.98
CA LEU A 98 -13.89 15.22 -19.26
C LEU A 98 -15.28 14.76 -18.77
N GLU A 99 -15.89 15.44 -17.78
CA GLU A 99 -17.29 15.20 -17.40
C GLU A 99 -18.27 15.81 -18.41
N GLN A 100 -17.93 16.93 -19.05
CA GLN A 100 -18.76 17.54 -20.10
C GLN A 100 -18.84 16.67 -21.37
N ASP A 101 -17.72 16.04 -21.73
CA ASP A 101 -17.67 15.16 -22.91
C ASP A 101 -18.53 13.89 -22.76
N LEU A 102 -18.71 13.38 -21.52
CA LEU A 102 -19.55 12.21 -21.25
C LEU A 102 -21.05 12.54 -21.28
N ASP A 103 -21.44 13.76 -20.87
CA ASP A 103 -22.82 14.23 -20.93
C ASP A 103 -23.25 14.58 -22.38
N ASP A 104 -22.31 15.05 -23.21
CA ASP A 104 -22.56 15.39 -24.61
C ASP A 104 -22.66 14.15 -25.52
N ASP A 105 -21.90 13.08 -25.24
CA ASP A 105 -22.00 11.81 -25.97
C ASP A 105 -23.30 11.04 -25.64
N GLU A 106 -23.83 11.15 -24.42
CA GLU A 106 -25.13 10.55 -24.05
C GLU A 106 -26.32 11.31 -24.67
N ALA A 107 -26.14 12.59 -25.03
CA ALA A 107 -27.12 13.37 -25.78
C ALA A 107 -27.10 13.08 -27.30
N ALA A 108 -25.99 12.56 -27.83
CA ALA A 108 -25.79 12.29 -29.26
C ALA A 108 -26.35 10.92 -29.74
N ASP A 109 -26.60 9.97 -28.84
CA ASP A 109 -27.13 8.63 -29.17
C ASP A 109 -28.67 8.50 -29.07
N LYS A 110 -29.40 9.60 -29.32
CA LYS A 110 -30.83 9.53 -29.60
C LYS A 110 -31.05 9.54 -31.12
N PRO A 111 -31.61 8.47 -31.72
CA PRO A 111 -31.86 8.46 -33.15
C PRO A 111 -32.92 9.53 -33.48
N SER A 112 -32.49 10.58 -34.18
CA SER A 112 -33.38 11.53 -34.85
C SER A 112 -33.96 10.85 -36.09
N GLY A 113 -35.26 10.59 -36.06
CA GLY A 113 -36.00 10.02 -37.17
C GLY A 113 -37.22 10.85 -37.49
N ASP A 114 -37.04 11.87 -38.35
CA ASP A 114 -38.14 12.49 -39.08
C ASP A 114 -38.36 11.71 -40.39
N ALA A 115 -39.52 11.08 -40.53
CA ALA A 115 -40.07 10.68 -41.83
C ALA A 115 -41.59 10.85 -41.80
N GLU A 116 -42.08 11.65 -42.75
CA GLU A 116 -43.47 12.12 -42.87
C GLU A 116 -44.48 11.02 -43.27
N ALA A 117 -45.70 11.18 -42.70
CA ALA A 117 -47.06 10.96 -43.24
C ALA A 117 -47.47 9.63 -43.91
N ASP A 118 -48.49 8.96 -43.34
CA ASP A 118 -49.82 8.83 -43.99
C ASP A 118 -50.91 8.22 -43.07
N ALA A 119 -52.07 8.90 -43.07
CA ALA A 119 -53.47 8.47 -42.91
C ALA A 119 -54.02 7.59 -41.75
N ASP A 120 -55.08 8.15 -41.14
CA ASP A 120 -56.37 7.58 -40.69
C ASP A 120 -56.54 6.83 -39.34
N ALA A 121 -57.31 7.51 -38.46
CA ALA A 121 -58.43 7.06 -37.62
C ALA A 121 -58.34 5.77 -36.77
N ASP A 122 -58.50 5.89 -35.44
CA ASP A 122 -59.76 5.62 -34.71
C ASP A 122 -59.53 5.51 -33.19
N ALA A 123 -60.61 5.69 -32.45
CA ALA A 123 -60.81 6.01 -31.05
C ALA A 123 -60.20 5.10 -29.96
N GLY A 124 -59.88 5.76 -28.83
CA GLY A 124 -60.53 5.43 -27.55
C GLY A 124 -59.68 4.78 -26.46
N GLY A 125 -59.70 5.37 -25.25
CA GLY A 125 -59.50 4.63 -24.00
C GLY A 125 -58.50 5.23 -23.03
N GLU A 126 -59.02 5.99 -22.08
CA GLU A 126 -58.35 6.58 -20.91
C GLU A 126 -57.92 5.54 -19.81
N PRO A 127 -57.20 5.97 -18.75
CA PRO A 127 -56.01 5.33 -18.17
C PRO A 127 -56.26 4.65 -16.81
N ARG A 128 -55.26 3.96 -16.23
CA ARG A 128 -55.14 3.75 -14.76
C ARG A 128 -53.70 3.52 -14.27
N ASP A 129 -53.15 4.55 -13.63
CA ASP A 129 -52.64 4.65 -12.25
C ASP A 129 -52.06 3.44 -11.48
N ASN A 130 -50.94 3.80 -10.84
CA ASN A 130 -50.51 3.51 -9.45
C ASN A 130 -49.84 2.16 -9.11
N ALA A 131 -48.51 2.28 -8.98
CA ALA A 131 -47.79 2.33 -7.70
C ALA A 131 -47.88 1.18 -6.66
N THR A 132 -46.72 1.07 -6.01
CA THR A 132 -46.41 0.62 -4.64
C THR A 132 -46.11 -0.85 -4.36
N ALA A 133 -44.88 -1.02 -3.85
CA ALA A 133 -44.48 -1.83 -2.69
C ALA A 133 -44.59 -3.36 -2.84
N ALA A 134 -43.80 -4.21 -2.19
CA ALA A 134 -42.57 -4.17 -1.40
C ALA A 134 -42.32 -5.65 -1.01
N ALA A 135 -41.07 -6.01 -0.79
CA ALA A 135 -40.60 -7.00 0.20
C ALA A 135 -40.95 -8.51 0.05
N GLU A 136 -39.91 -9.31 0.37
CA GLU A 136 -39.94 -10.65 1.01
C GLU A 136 -40.45 -11.82 0.13
N THR A 137 -39.90 -13.04 0.12
CA THR A 137 -39.08 -13.83 1.06
C THR A 137 -38.69 -15.17 0.38
N ALA A 138 -37.72 -15.88 0.95
CA ALA A 138 -37.58 -17.35 1.05
C ALA A 138 -37.51 -18.19 -0.26
N ALA A 139 -36.38 -18.84 -0.56
CA ALA A 139 -35.86 -20.09 0.01
C ALA A 139 -36.56 -21.38 -0.47
N ALA A 140 -35.69 -22.30 -0.91
CA ALA A 140 -35.75 -23.77 -0.79
C ALA A 140 -36.35 -24.63 -1.92
N GLU A 141 -35.48 -25.56 -2.34
CA GLU A 141 -35.72 -26.98 -2.70
C GLU A 141 -36.26 -27.36 -4.08
N THR A 142 -35.43 -28.09 -4.84
CA THR A 142 -35.58 -29.53 -5.22
C THR A 142 -34.56 -29.80 -6.35
N ALA A 143 -33.48 -30.55 -6.13
CA ALA A 143 -33.39 -32.02 -6.24
C ALA A 143 -33.93 -32.58 -7.57
N ASP A 144 -33.03 -33.00 -8.47
CA ASP A 144 -32.79 -34.42 -8.80
C ASP A 144 -32.42 -34.65 -10.29
N ASN A 145 -31.43 -35.55 -10.47
CA ASN A 145 -31.08 -36.34 -11.67
C ASN A 145 -30.61 -35.59 -12.94
N THR A 146 -29.62 -36.04 -13.72
CA THR A 146 -29.06 -37.40 -13.92
C THR A 146 -27.70 -37.28 -14.64
N ASP A 147 -26.87 -38.32 -14.50
CA ASP A 147 -25.69 -38.63 -15.31
C ASP A 147 -25.87 -38.36 -16.83
N GLU A 148 -24.85 -37.77 -17.46
CA GLU A 148 -24.35 -38.23 -18.76
C GLU A 148 -22.89 -37.82 -18.96
N GLN A 149 -22.02 -38.84 -19.07
CA GLN A 149 -20.68 -38.76 -19.61
C GLN A 149 -20.77 -38.43 -21.11
N GLN A 150 -19.97 -37.47 -21.61
CA GLN A 150 -19.18 -37.66 -22.83
C GLN A 150 -18.20 -36.51 -23.09
N ASP A 151 -16.96 -36.94 -23.30
CA ASP A 151 -15.97 -36.49 -24.27
C ASP A 151 -15.30 -35.12 -24.14
N ALA A 152 -13.99 -35.25 -23.89
CA ALA A 152 -12.97 -34.26 -24.09
C ALA A 152 -12.88 -33.84 -25.56
N GLU A 153 -12.94 -32.54 -25.82
CA GLU A 153 -12.42 -31.96 -27.04
C GLU A 153 -11.27 -31.01 -26.72
N VAL A 154 -10.10 -31.45 -27.17
CA VAL A 154 -8.84 -30.72 -27.24
C VAL A 154 -8.99 -29.71 -28.38
N VAL A 155 -9.00 -28.42 -28.07
CA VAL A 155 -8.82 -27.38 -29.09
C VAL A 155 -7.36 -26.95 -29.09
N GLN A 156 -6.60 -27.54 -30.01
CA GLN A 156 -5.36 -27.00 -30.55
C GLN A 156 -5.69 -25.73 -31.34
N LEU A 157 -4.98 -24.63 -31.06
CA LEU A 157 -4.88 -23.51 -31.98
C LEU A 157 -3.45 -23.52 -32.52
N ASP A 158 -3.34 -24.03 -33.75
CA ASP A 158 -2.11 -24.07 -34.53
C ASP A 158 -1.67 -22.67 -34.97
N ASP A 159 -0.35 -22.53 -34.92
CA ASP A 159 0.47 -21.54 -35.60
C ASP A 159 0.16 -21.40 -37.10
N HIS A 160 0.15 -20.16 -37.59
CA HIS A 160 1.01 -19.67 -38.68
C HIS A 160 0.38 -18.45 -39.35
N ARG A 161 1.07 -17.29 -39.29
CA ARG A 161 1.54 -16.62 -40.52
C ARG A 161 2.65 -15.60 -40.27
N THR A 162 3.88 -16.08 -40.46
CA THR A 162 5.03 -15.51 -41.17
C THR A 162 5.36 -14.01 -41.06
N ALA A 163 6.56 -13.81 -40.53
CA ALA A 163 7.49 -12.70 -40.70
C ALA A 163 7.61 -12.13 -42.13
N ALA A 164 7.79 -10.82 -42.19
CA ALA A 164 8.69 -10.16 -43.14
C ALA A 164 9.51 -9.13 -42.34
N ALA A 165 10.82 -9.28 -42.42
CA ALA A 165 11.81 -8.38 -41.84
C ALA A 165 11.95 -7.13 -42.71
N ASP A 166 12.19 -5.98 -42.08
CA ASP A 166 13.07 -4.93 -42.58
C ASP A 166 13.66 -4.18 -41.37
N GLU A 167 14.91 -3.79 -41.55
CA GLU A 167 15.90 -3.36 -40.55
C GLU A 167 15.72 -1.90 -40.07
N ASP A 168 16.46 -1.61 -38.99
CA ASP A 168 16.97 -0.29 -38.55
C ASP A 168 16.02 0.67 -37.81
N THR A 169 16.37 0.96 -36.55
CA THR A 169 16.68 2.32 -36.00
C THR A 169 16.11 2.58 -34.59
N GLU A 170 17.04 2.72 -33.64
CA GLU A 170 17.06 3.60 -32.44
C GLU A 170 15.99 3.53 -31.33
N ASP A 171 16.47 3.10 -30.16
CA ASP A 171 16.40 3.77 -28.85
C ASP A 171 15.42 4.96 -28.71
N GLY A 172 14.38 4.79 -27.89
CA GLY A 172 13.43 5.87 -27.63
C GLY A 172 12.34 5.50 -26.63
N ALA A 173 12.58 5.77 -25.35
CA ALA A 173 11.53 5.82 -24.35
C ALA A 173 10.43 6.80 -24.80
N HIS A 174 9.20 6.31 -24.98
CA HIS A 174 8.03 7.15 -25.20
C HIS A 174 7.72 7.95 -23.92
N VAL A 175 8.40 9.08 -23.77
CA VAL A 175 7.99 10.16 -22.88
C VAL A 175 6.91 10.93 -23.63
N VAL A 176 5.65 10.77 -23.21
CA VAL A 176 4.61 11.72 -23.59
C VAL A 176 4.86 12.99 -22.79
N THR A 177 5.53 13.97 -23.39
CA THR A 177 5.50 15.36 -22.94
C THR A 177 4.16 15.97 -23.36
N PRO A 178 3.41 16.65 -22.46
CA PRO A 178 2.22 17.38 -22.86
C PRO A 178 2.59 18.49 -23.84
N ALA A 179 1.82 18.63 -24.91
CA ALA A 179 1.91 19.73 -25.85
C ALA A 179 1.56 21.03 -25.12
N GLU A 180 2.43 22.04 -25.20
CA GLU A 180 2.08 23.42 -24.90
C GLU A 180 1.09 23.90 -25.98
N THR A 181 -0.20 23.95 -25.64
CA THR A 181 -1.18 24.73 -26.39
C THR A 181 -1.31 26.10 -25.73
N ASP A 182 -0.71 27.11 -26.38
CA ASP A 182 -1.01 28.53 -26.14
C ASP A 182 -2.45 28.81 -26.59
N ASP A 183 -3.40 28.77 -25.66
CA ASP A 183 -4.75 29.34 -25.82
C ASP A 183 -5.00 30.37 -24.69
N PRO A 184 -5.20 31.68 -25.00
CA PRO A 184 -5.21 32.73 -23.99
C PRO A 184 -6.58 32.96 -23.31
N ASP A 185 -7.61 32.14 -23.54
CA ASP A 185 -8.98 32.40 -23.03
C ASP A 185 -9.69 31.19 -22.36
N SER A 186 -8.97 30.25 -21.73
CA SER A 186 -9.56 29.21 -20.85
C SER A 186 -9.34 29.49 -19.36
N ASP A 187 -10.11 30.45 -18.80
CA ASP A 187 -10.25 30.62 -17.35
C ASP A 187 -11.15 29.50 -16.76
N ALA A 188 -10.63 28.27 -16.71
CA ALA A 188 -11.22 27.17 -15.96
C ALA A 188 -10.13 26.25 -15.38
N SER A 189 -9.18 26.82 -14.65
CA SER A 189 -8.30 25.99 -13.81
C SER A 189 -9.14 25.29 -12.73
N PRO A 190 -9.01 23.96 -12.51
CA PRO A 190 -9.66 23.29 -11.39
C PRO A 190 -9.28 24.04 -10.12
N GLU A 191 -10.26 24.36 -9.25
CA GLU A 191 -10.03 25.14 -8.01
C GLU A 191 -8.97 24.46 -7.14
N SER A 192 -7.70 24.75 -7.41
CA SER A 192 -6.58 24.30 -6.61
C SER A 192 -6.76 24.95 -5.25
N LEU A 193 -6.85 24.12 -4.21
CA LEU A 193 -7.01 24.60 -2.84
C LEU A 193 -6.07 25.78 -2.59
N SER A 194 -6.65 26.92 -2.22
CA SER A 194 -5.90 28.13 -1.95
C SER A 194 -4.78 27.80 -0.96
N ARG A 195 -3.58 28.36 -1.16
CA ARG A 195 -2.43 28.16 -0.25
C ARG A 195 -2.80 28.38 1.22
N TRP A 196 -3.78 29.25 1.46
CA TRP A 196 -4.38 29.49 2.77
C TRP A 196 -5.19 28.30 3.31
N GLN A 197 -6.03 27.67 2.49
CA GLN A 197 -6.79 26.46 2.87
C GLN A 197 -5.85 25.30 3.19
N ILE A 198 -4.80 25.11 2.39
CA ILE A 198 -3.74 24.12 2.68
C ILE A 198 -3.10 24.44 4.03
N GLY A 199 -2.67 25.69 4.24
CA GLY A 199 -2.08 26.13 5.50
C GLY A 199 -3.00 25.92 6.70
N LEU A 200 -4.28 26.25 6.57
CA LEU A 200 -5.29 26.05 7.61
C LEU A 200 -5.48 24.57 7.95
N SER A 201 -5.58 23.70 6.94
CA SER A 201 -5.69 22.25 7.13
C SER A 201 -4.49 21.67 7.86
N PHE A 202 -3.26 22.14 7.56
CA PHE A 202 -2.06 21.74 8.30
C PHE A 202 -2.12 22.16 9.77
N VAL A 203 -2.50 23.41 10.04
CA VAL A 203 -2.61 23.93 11.41
C VAL A 203 -3.67 23.15 12.19
N LEU A 204 -4.83 22.88 11.58
CA LEU A 204 -5.91 22.11 12.19
C LEU A 204 -5.49 20.65 12.46
N ALA A 205 -4.80 20.01 11.52
CA ALA A 205 -4.29 18.64 11.69
C ALA A 205 -3.26 18.55 12.81
N ILE A 206 -2.31 19.50 12.90
CA ILE A 206 -1.32 19.57 13.99
C ILE A 206 -2.03 19.85 15.32
N GLY A 207 -2.97 20.79 15.34
CA GLY A 207 -3.76 21.13 16.53
C GLY A 207 -4.56 19.95 17.05
N LEU A 208 -5.26 19.23 16.16
CA LEU A 208 -6.00 18.01 16.48
C LEU A 208 -5.05 16.92 16.99
N SER A 209 -3.89 16.73 16.36
CA SER A 209 -2.90 15.73 16.77
C SER A 209 -2.34 16.01 18.17
N ILE A 210 -1.94 17.26 18.45
CA ILE A 210 -1.49 17.69 19.78
C ILE A 210 -2.63 17.55 20.80
N GLY A 211 -3.84 17.95 20.45
CA GLY A 211 -5.03 17.81 21.28
C GLY A 211 -5.29 16.36 21.66
N LEU A 212 -5.40 15.47 20.67
CA LEU A 212 -5.82 14.08 20.83
C LEU A 212 -4.73 13.18 21.42
N PHE A 213 -3.47 13.35 21.03
CA PHE A 213 -2.38 12.43 21.41
C PHE A 213 -1.46 12.95 22.50
N LYS A 214 -1.52 14.24 22.85
CA LYS A 214 -0.68 14.84 23.90
C LYS A 214 -1.49 15.44 25.03
N LEU A 215 -2.46 16.32 24.75
CA LEU A 215 -3.21 17.02 25.79
C LEU A 215 -4.32 16.15 26.40
N LEU A 216 -5.06 15.40 25.58
CA LEU A 216 -6.15 14.56 26.05
C LEU A 216 -5.69 13.42 26.97
N PRO A 217 -4.64 12.62 26.66
CA PRO A 217 -4.17 11.59 27.56
C PRO A 217 -3.68 12.17 28.90
N LEU A 218 -2.99 13.32 28.85
CA LEU A 218 -2.52 14.03 30.04
C LEU A 218 -3.69 14.47 30.92
N ALA A 219 -4.72 15.09 30.33
CA ALA A 219 -5.91 15.55 31.04
C ALA A 219 -6.70 14.39 31.65
N LEU A 220 -6.87 13.28 30.91
CA LEU A 220 -7.56 12.09 31.41
C LEU A 220 -6.79 11.42 32.56
N THR A 221 -5.46 11.32 32.46
CA THR A 221 -4.65 10.68 33.49
C THR A 221 -4.67 11.50 34.78
N LYS A 222 -4.43 12.81 34.69
CA LYS A 222 -4.44 13.73 35.84
C LYS A 222 -5.84 13.87 36.46
N GLY A 223 -6.89 13.87 35.65
CA GLY A 223 -8.25 14.10 36.12
C GLY A 223 -8.93 12.89 36.77
N PHE A 224 -8.56 11.66 36.38
CA PHE A 224 -9.37 10.47 36.72
C PHE A 224 -8.61 9.28 37.31
N ILE A 225 -7.29 9.17 37.17
CA ILE A 225 -6.59 7.90 37.47
C ILE A 225 -5.58 8.01 38.60
N VAL A 226 -4.54 8.84 38.47
CA VAL A 226 -3.39 8.82 39.40
C VAL A 226 -2.97 10.23 39.76
N ASP A 227 -2.79 10.45 41.06
CA ASP A 227 -2.21 11.68 41.60
C ASP A 227 -0.74 11.81 41.19
N GLU A 228 -0.26 13.02 40.91
CA GLU A 228 1.06 13.29 40.29
C GLU A 228 2.24 12.78 41.14
N SER A 229 2.00 12.50 42.41
CA SER A 229 2.98 11.96 43.37
C SER A 229 3.49 10.54 43.07
N GLN A 230 2.82 9.77 42.21
CA GLN A 230 3.23 8.40 41.83
C GLN A 230 3.76 8.33 40.38
N THR A 231 4.96 8.88 40.15
CA THR A 231 5.56 9.07 38.81
C THR A 231 5.49 7.83 37.90
N VAL A 232 5.77 6.64 38.43
CA VAL A 232 5.78 5.40 37.63
C VAL A 232 4.36 5.00 37.19
N TRP A 233 3.40 5.00 38.13
CA TRP A 233 2.01 4.63 37.83
C TRP A 233 1.34 5.65 36.90
N PHE A 234 1.69 6.93 37.06
CA PHE A 234 1.24 7.98 36.16
C PHE A 234 1.70 7.73 34.72
N VAL A 235 2.99 7.48 34.50
CA VAL A 235 3.54 7.22 33.15
C VAL A 235 2.93 5.98 32.51
N LEU A 236 2.73 4.91 33.29
CA LEU A 236 2.08 3.69 32.79
C LEU A 236 0.61 3.93 32.42
N ALA A 237 -0.15 4.59 33.29
CA ALA A 237 -1.56 4.91 33.03
C ALA A 237 -1.71 5.82 31.80
N GLU A 238 -0.89 6.88 31.70
CA GLU A 238 -0.88 7.77 30.54
C GLU A 238 -0.55 7.01 29.25
N GLY A 239 0.43 6.08 29.32
CA GLY A 239 0.79 5.21 28.20
C GLY A 239 -0.36 4.34 27.72
N VAL A 240 -1.10 3.71 28.64
CA VAL A 240 -2.28 2.88 28.33
C VAL A 240 -3.42 3.71 27.73
N ILE A 241 -3.70 4.88 28.29
CA ILE A 241 -4.71 5.80 27.74
C ILE A 241 -4.32 6.21 26.32
N ARG A 242 -3.05 6.56 26.09
CA ARG A 242 -2.56 6.98 24.77
C ARG A 242 -2.71 5.87 23.73
N ILE A 243 -2.36 4.63 24.06
CA ILE A 243 -2.55 3.48 23.17
C ILE A 243 -4.05 3.26 22.89
N SER A 244 -4.90 3.37 23.92
CA SER A 244 -6.35 3.22 23.77
C SER A 244 -6.95 4.27 22.82
N ILE A 245 -6.58 5.55 22.98
CA ILE A 245 -7.01 6.64 22.10
C ILE A 245 -6.51 6.41 20.67
N PHE A 246 -5.27 5.95 20.50
CA PHE A 246 -4.72 5.63 19.19
C PHE A 246 -5.48 4.50 18.48
N CYS A 247 -5.78 3.41 19.19
CA CYS A 247 -6.60 2.34 18.65
C CYS A 247 -8.01 2.81 18.31
N LEU A 248 -8.64 3.61 19.16
CA LEU A 248 -9.97 4.18 18.91
C LEU A 248 -9.96 5.11 17.69
N TYR A 249 -8.93 5.95 17.56
CA TYR A 249 -8.75 6.81 16.39
C TYR A 249 -8.62 6.00 15.11
N LEU A 250 -7.74 4.98 15.08
CA LEU A 250 -7.59 4.11 13.91
C LEU A 250 -8.88 3.37 13.54
N PHE A 251 -9.62 2.93 14.56
CA PHE A 251 -10.93 2.32 14.35
C PHE A 251 -11.92 3.31 13.72
N ALA A 252 -11.98 4.56 14.21
CA ALA A 252 -12.89 5.59 13.75
C ALA A 252 -12.59 6.06 12.32
N VAL A 253 -11.32 6.26 11.95
CA VAL A 253 -10.95 6.69 10.60
C VAL A 253 -11.20 5.62 9.54
N GLY A 254 -11.24 4.35 9.94
CA GLY A 254 -11.58 3.23 9.05
C GLY A 254 -13.03 3.18 8.58
N PHE A 255 -13.89 4.10 9.03
CA PHE A 255 -15.26 4.28 8.51
C PHE A 255 -15.34 5.29 7.36
N ILE A 256 -14.27 6.07 7.12
CA ILE A 256 -14.21 7.01 5.99
C ILE A 256 -14.00 6.19 4.70
N PRO A 257 -14.84 6.34 3.65
CA PRO A 257 -14.78 5.51 2.45
C PRO A 257 -13.39 5.44 1.80
N ASP A 258 -12.75 6.59 1.63
CA ASP A 258 -11.42 6.71 1.03
C ASP A 258 -10.36 5.91 1.82
N LEU A 259 -10.36 6.05 3.16
CA LEU A 259 -9.43 5.32 4.02
C LEU A 259 -9.77 3.84 4.10
N LYS A 260 -11.06 3.48 4.07
CA LYS A 260 -11.48 2.08 3.98
C LYS A 260 -10.91 1.45 2.72
N ARG A 261 -10.93 2.15 1.58
CA ARG A 261 -10.37 1.68 0.31
C ARG A 261 -8.85 1.48 0.40
N VAL A 262 -8.12 2.43 0.98
CA VAL A 262 -6.69 2.26 1.27
C VAL A 262 -6.41 1.04 2.16
N PHE A 263 -7.26 0.76 3.16
CA PHE A 263 -7.13 -0.44 3.99
C PHE A 263 -7.41 -1.75 3.24
N GLN A 264 -8.18 -1.71 2.16
CA GLN A 264 -8.34 -2.86 1.27
C GLN A 264 -7.08 -3.08 0.44
N TYR A 265 -6.52 -2.04 -0.19
CA TYR A 265 -5.24 -2.11 -0.90
C TYR A 265 -4.09 -2.57 0.01
N HIS A 266 -4.08 -2.15 1.28
CA HIS A 266 -3.13 -2.65 2.28
C HIS A 266 -3.30 -4.16 2.55
N SER A 267 -4.52 -4.66 2.47
CA SER A 267 -4.77 -6.09 2.59
C SER A 267 -4.30 -6.85 1.35
N ALA A 268 -4.50 -6.29 0.16
CA ALA A 268 -3.98 -6.85 -1.09
C ALA A 268 -2.44 -6.90 -1.10
N GLU A 269 -1.77 -5.87 -0.56
CA GLU A 269 -0.32 -5.85 -0.35
C GLU A 269 0.14 -7.00 0.55
N HIS A 270 -0.46 -7.14 1.74
CA HIS A 270 -0.10 -8.23 2.65
C HIS A 270 -0.35 -9.62 2.06
N LYS A 271 -1.48 -9.78 1.38
CA LYS A 271 -1.88 -11.06 0.79
C LYS A 271 -0.95 -11.48 -0.35
N SER A 272 -0.60 -10.55 -1.25
CA SER A 272 0.33 -10.82 -2.36
C SER A 272 1.73 -11.17 -1.86
N ILE A 273 2.24 -10.47 -0.84
CA ILE A 273 3.53 -10.79 -0.21
C ILE A 273 3.46 -12.16 0.49
N ASN A 274 2.39 -12.46 1.22
CA ASN A 274 2.21 -13.75 1.88
C ASN A 274 2.14 -14.91 0.86
N ALA A 275 1.43 -14.73 -0.26
CA ALA A 275 1.38 -15.71 -1.34
C ALA A 275 2.79 -15.97 -1.91
N PHE A 276 3.52 -14.88 -2.22
CA PHE A 276 4.89 -14.95 -2.74
C PHE A 276 5.84 -15.67 -1.78
N GLU A 277 5.82 -15.33 -0.49
CA GLU A 277 6.69 -15.95 0.52
C GLU A 277 6.42 -17.43 0.73
N ARG A 278 5.18 -17.86 0.51
CA ARG A 278 4.77 -19.27 0.59
C ARG A 278 5.00 -20.03 -0.72
N GLY A 279 5.46 -19.35 -1.77
CA GLY A 279 5.62 -19.95 -3.10
C GLY A 279 4.28 -20.32 -3.75
N HIS A 280 3.19 -19.69 -3.35
CA HIS A 280 1.89 -19.85 -4.01
C HIS A 280 1.86 -19.06 -5.32
N LYS A 281 0.98 -19.45 -6.23
CA LYS A 281 0.79 -18.74 -7.50
C LYS A 281 0.21 -17.35 -7.24
N LEU A 282 0.72 -16.36 -7.99
CA LEU A 282 0.27 -14.97 -7.93
C LEU A 282 -0.93 -14.76 -8.86
N GLU A 283 -2.04 -15.39 -8.50
CA GLU A 283 -3.33 -15.22 -9.16
C GLU A 283 -4.31 -14.55 -8.17
N PRO A 284 -5.17 -13.60 -8.59
CA PRO A 284 -6.06 -12.87 -7.68
C PRO A 284 -6.88 -13.78 -6.76
N ALA A 285 -7.48 -14.84 -7.31
CA ALA A 285 -8.30 -15.78 -6.55
C ALA A 285 -7.52 -16.54 -5.46
N ILE A 286 -6.24 -16.82 -5.68
CA ILE A 286 -5.36 -17.49 -4.71
C ILE A 286 -4.85 -16.49 -3.68
N VAL A 287 -4.37 -15.34 -4.15
CA VAL A 287 -3.89 -14.24 -3.29
C VAL A 287 -4.99 -13.79 -2.34
N ASN A 288 -6.24 -13.68 -2.80
CA ASN A 288 -7.34 -13.22 -1.96
C ASN A 288 -7.65 -14.20 -0.78
N GLN A 289 -7.19 -15.45 -0.84
CA GLN A 289 -7.32 -16.43 0.25
C GLN A 289 -6.21 -16.34 1.29
N GLU A 290 -5.14 -15.59 1.00
CA GLU A 290 -4.03 -15.42 1.94
C GLU A 290 -4.40 -14.57 3.17
N SER A 291 -3.55 -14.69 4.18
CA SER A 291 -3.67 -13.90 5.39
C SER A 291 -3.52 -12.41 5.07
N ARG A 292 -4.42 -11.58 5.60
CA ARG A 292 -4.26 -10.11 5.63
C ARG A 292 -3.29 -9.61 6.71
N ILE A 293 -2.65 -10.52 7.45
CA ILE A 293 -1.71 -10.24 8.53
C ILE A 293 -0.31 -10.62 8.09
N HIS A 294 0.64 -9.69 8.24
CA HIS A 294 2.04 -9.88 7.88
C HIS A 294 3.00 -9.32 8.95
N VAL A 295 4.08 -10.03 9.26
CA VAL A 295 4.97 -9.70 10.39
C VAL A 295 5.85 -8.47 10.13
N ARG A 296 6.01 -8.03 8.88
CA ARG A 296 6.86 -6.89 8.51
C ARG A 296 6.08 -5.61 8.20
N CYS A 297 4.79 -5.56 8.55
CA CYS A 297 3.95 -4.40 8.33
C CYS A 297 4.39 -3.17 9.16
N GLY A 298 4.40 -1.99 8.54
CA GLY A 298 4.72 -0.72 9.19
C GLY A 298 3.73 -0.32 10.31
N THR A 299 2.49 -0.83 10.30
CA THR A 299 1.54 -0.54 11.40
C THR A 299 1.95 -1.20 12.71
N ALA A 300 2.55 -2.40 12.65
CA ALA A 300 3.18 -3.02 13.81
C ALA A 300 4.38 -2.18 14.30
N PHE A 301 5.11 -1.53 13.38
CA PHE A 301 6.20 -0.62 13.72
C PHE A 301 5.76 0.59 14.53
N LEU A 302 4.63 1.21 14.17
CA LEU A 302 4.10 2.34 14.93
C LEU A 302 3.79 1.98 16.39
N LEU A 303 3.21 0.79 16.63
CA LEU A 303 2.95 0.34 17.99
C LEU A 303 4.26 0.14 18.79
N TRP A 304 5.27 -0.47 18.17
CA TRP A 304 6.57 -0.68 18.82
C TRP A 304 7.29 0.64 19.12
N VAL A 305 7.19 1.64 18.25
CA VAL A 305 7.65 3.00 18.54
C VAL A 305 7.01 3.55 19.81
N PHE A 306 5.69 3.38 20.00
CA PHE A 306 5.04 3.82 21.24
C PHE A 306 5.50 3.04 22.47
N VAL A 307 5.59 1.71 22.38
CA VAL A 307 6.04 0.88 23.51
C VAL A 307 7.48 1.25 23.92
N VAL A 308 8.39 1.33 22.95
CA VAL A 308 9.79 1.74 23.20
C VAL A 308 9.85 3.18 23.72
N ALA A 309 9.04 4.09 23.20
CA ALA A 309 8.96 5.46 23.69
C ALA A 309 8.52 5.51 25.17
N ILE A 310 7.49 4.76 25.57
CA ILE A 310 7.03 4.70 26.97
C ILE A 310 8.17 4.22 27.89
N VAL A 311 8.92 3.20 27.49
CA VAL A 311 10.06 2.70 28.26
C VAL A 311 11.18 3.75 28.34
N VAL A 312 11.58 4.33 27.20
CA VAL A 312 12.68 5.32 27.14
C VAL A 312 12.33 6.58 27.94
N PHE A 313 11.13 7.13 27.77
CA PHE A 313 10.70 8.32 28.52
C PHE A 313 10.39 8.02 29.98
N GLY A 314 9.93 6.81 30.31
CA GLY A 314 9.75 6.36 31.69
C GLY A 314 11.08 6.29 32.44
N ILE A 315 12.12 5.73 31.82
CA ILE A 315 13.48 5.74 32.38
C ILE A 315 14.01 7.17 32.49
N TYR A 316 13.82 8.01 31.46
CA TYR A 316 14.25 9.41 31.50
C TYR A 316 13.59 10.18 32.65
N GLY A 317 12.27 10.03 32.83
CA GLY A 317 11.54 10.65 33.93
C GLY A 317 11.93 10.10 35.31
N TYR A 318 12.30 8.83 35.40
CA TYR A 318 12.83 8.26 36.65
C TYR A 318 14.23 8.79 37.01
N LEU A 319 15.07 9.09 36.00
CA LEU A 319 16.43 9.61 36.20
C LEU A 319 16.50 11.14 36.37
N ARG A 320 15.41 11.86 36.05
CA ARG A 320 15.34 13.33 36.09
C ARG A 320 14.09 13.73 36.87
N ASP A 321 14.27 14.09 38.15
CA ASP A 321 13.17 14.42 39.07
C ASP A 321 12.36 15.68 38.67
N ASP A 322 12.98 16.70 38.06
CA ASP A 322 12.30 17.96 37.64
C ASP A 322 12.87 18.53 36.32
N PRO A 323 12.58 17.94 35.15
CA PRO A 323 13.07 18.45 33.88
C PRO A 323 12.33 19.73 33.48
N SER A 324 13.08 20.75 33.06
CA SER A 324 12.50 21.96 32.49
C SER A 324 11.73 21.66 31.19
N LEU A 325 10.81 22.54 30.79
CA LEU A 325 10.07 22.39 29.53
C LEU A 325 11.01 22.22 28.31
N ALA A 326 12.12 22.96 28.29
CA ALA A 326 13.13 22.85 27.24
C ALA A 326 13.78 21.46 27.21
N GLU A 327 14.09 20.87 28.37
CA GLU A 327 14.62 19.52 28.47
C GLU A 327 13.60 18.46 28.03
N LEU A 328 12.32 18.63 28.35
CA LEU A 328 11.25 17.75 27.89
C LEU A 328 11.09 17.79 26.37
N VAL A 329 11.22 18.96 25.76
CA VAL A 329 11.16 19.09 24.30
C VAL A 329 12.43 18.51 23.66
N LEU A 330 13.61 18.86 24.19
CA LEU A 330 14.89 18.42 23.65
C LEU A 330 15.06 16.90 23.75
N SER A 331 14.69 16.29 24.88
CA SER A 331 14.74 14.83 25.06
C SER A 331 13.88 14.10 24.02
N ARG A 332 12.73 14.65 23.62
CA ARG A 332 11.89 14.07 22.57
C ARG A 332 12.56 14.08 21.20
N ILE A 333 13.24 15.16 20.87
CA ILE A 333 13.99 15.28 19.60
C ILE A 333 15.19 14.34 19.61
N VAL A 334 15.96 14.33 20.70
CA VAL A 334 17.19 13.54 20.83
C VAL A 334 16.93 12.04 20.88
N PHE A 335 15.85 11.60 21.55
CA PHE A 335 15.53 10.17 21.66
C PHE A 335 14.76 9.61 20.47
N LEU A 336 14.24 10.44 19.56
CA LEU A 336 13.49 9.96 18.40
C LEU A 336 14.30 8.99 17.51
N PRO A 337 15.57 9.28 17.13
CA PRO A 337 16.39 8.33 16.39
C PRO A 337 16.66 7.04 17.15
N LEU A 338 16.86 7.12 18.47
CA LEU A 338 17.07 5.94 19.32
C LEU A 338 15.83 5.06 19.34
N ILE A 339 14.66 5.64 19.60
CA ILE A 339 13.38 4.92 19.63
C ILE A 339 13.11 4.27 18.27
N ALA A 340 13.22 5.03 17.18
CA ALA A 340 13.00 4.53 15.83
C ALA A 340 13.96 3.38 15.48
N GLY A 341 15.25 3.54 15.77
CA GLY A 341 16.25 2.52 15.51
C GLY A 341 16.04 1.25 16.33
N VAL A 342 15.75 1.37 17.64
CA VAL A 342 15.45 0.21 18.50
C VAL A 342 14.18 -0.51 18.04
N SER A 343 13.11 0.22 17.73
CA SER A 343 11.87 -0.37 17.20
C SER A 343 12.09 -1.12 15.89
N PHE A 344 12.92 -0.57 15.00
CA PHE A 344 13.27 -1.24 13.75
C PHE A 344 14.06 -2.54 13.99
N GLU A 345 15.02 -2.53 14.91
CA GLU A 345 15.79 -3.73 15.27
C GLU A 345 14.89 -4.83 15.84
N LEU A 346 13.93 -4.47 16.69
CA LEU A 346 12.96 -5.40 17.26
C LEU A 346 12.12 -6.09 16.18
N ILE A 347 11.64 -5.33 15.20
CA ILE A 347 10.80 -5.88 14.12
C ILE A 347 11.61 -6.68 13.12
N LYS A 348 12.83 -6.24 12.81
CA LYS A 348 13.71 -7.04 11.95
C LYS A 348 14.07 -8.36 12.62
N PHE A 349 14.35 -8.33 13.93
CA PHE A 349 14.60 -9.55 14.70
C PHE A 349 13.36 -10.46 14.71
N ALA A 350 12.18 -9.87 14.88
CA ALA A 350 10.90 -10.58 14.76
C ALA A 350 10.70 -11.27 13.42
N GLY A 351 10.94 -10.56 12.32
CA GLY A 351 10.81 -11.11 10.96
C GLY A 351 11.82 -12.23 10.66
N LYS A 352 12.96 -12.27 11.37
CA LYS A 352 13.94 -13.36 11.23
C LYS A 352 13.49 -14.67 11.89
N TYR A 353 12.63 -14.61 12.91
CA TYR A 353 12.18 -15.78 13.66
C TYR A 353 10.65 -15.84 13.78
N PRO A 354 9.92 -15.91 12.65
CA PRO A 354 8.46 -15.81 12.64
C PRO A 354 7.77 -16.95 13.41
N ASP A 355 8.38 -18.13 13.51
CA ASP A 355 7.79 -19.31 14.15
C ASP A 355 7.99 -19.37 15.67
N ASN A 356 8.79 -18.48 16.25
CA ASN A 356 9.06 -18.50 17.69
C ASN A 356 7.82 -18.05 18.49
N ARG A 357 7.23 -18.97 19.26
CA ARG A 357 5.99 -18.73 20.05
C ARG A 357 6.10 -17.57 21.04
N PHE A 358 7.24 -17.42 21.71
CA PHE A 358 7.45 -16.32 22.66
C PHE A 358 7.47 -14.98 21.91
N LEU A 359 8.22 -14.93 20.81
CA LEU A 359 8.32 -13.75 19.96
C LEU A 359 6.96 -13.37 19.36
N ARG A 360 6.17 -14.35 18.90
CA ARG A 360 4.79 -14.14 18.44
C ARG A 360 3.89 -13.59 19.55
N GLY A 361 4.04 -14.05 20.79
CA GLY A 361 3.30 -13.51 21.93
C GLY A 361 3.63 -12.03 22.19
N VAL A 362 4.91 -11.69 22.14
CA VAL A 362 5.39 -10.30 22.30
C VAL A 362 4.86 -9.40 21.17
N LEU A 363 4.84 -9.90 19.93
CA LEU A 363 4.37 -9.18 18.73
C LEU A 363 2.85 -9.17 18.55
N ALA A 364 2.12 -10.02 19.26
CA ALA A 364 0.69 -10.19 19.08
C ALA A 364 -0.09 -8.87 19.11
N PRO A 365 0.18 -7.91 20.03
CA PRO A 365 -0.51 -6.62 20.01
C PRO A 365 -0.31 -5.83 18.70
N GLY A 366 0.89 -5.88 18.12
CA GLY A 366 1.20 -5.22 16.85
C GLY A 366 0.55 -5.91 15.66
N LEU A 367 0.43 -7.23 15.70
CA LEU A 367 -0.30 -8.01 14.69
C LEU A 367 -1.81 -7.76 14.78
N TRP A 368 -2.38 -7.63 15.98
CA TRP A 368 -3.80 -7.33 16.15
C TRP A 368 -4.19 -5.95 15.61
N LEU A 369 -3.28 -4.97 15.70
CA LEU A 369 -3.49 -3.63 15.14
C LEU A 369 -3.73 -3.65 13.62
N GLN A 370 -3.20 -4.66 12.93
CA GLN A 370 -3.43 -4.81 11.50
C GLN A 370 -4.91 -5.05 11.19
N TYR A 371 -5.69 -5.67 12.08
CA TYR A 371 -7.14 -5.81 11.88
C TYR A 371 -7.91 -4.47 11.86
N LEU A 372 -7.35 -3.42 12.48
CA LEU A 372 -7.92 -2.07 12.41
C LEU A 372 -7.55 -1.35 11.12
N THR A 373 -6.42 -1.70 10.50
CA THR A 373 -5.83 -1.02 9.34
C THR A 373 -5.89 -1.84 8.05
N THR A 374 -6.63 -2.95 8.06
CA THR A 374 -6.87 -3.85 6.93
C THR A 374 -8.36 -4.15 6.78
N ARG A 375 -8.80 -4.35 5.55
CA ARG A 375 -10.18 -4.69 5.17
C ARG A 375 -10.17 -5.73 4.04
N PRO A 376 -11.15 -6.64 3.96
CA PRO A 376 -11.23 -7.57 2.84
C PRO A 376 -11.13 -6.82 1.50
N CYS A 377 -10.20 -7.28 0.66
CA CYS A 377 -9.96 -6.72 -0.66
C CYS A 377 -10.71 -7.53 -1.73
N GLU A 378 -11.02 -6.85 -2.82
CA GLU A 378 -11.58 -7.43 -4.03
C GLU A 378 -10.46 -7.99 -4.93
N ASP A 379 -10.82 -8.79 -5.93
CA ASP A 379 -9.85 -9.46 -6.79
C ASP A 379 -9.10 -8.46 -7.69
N ASP A 380 -9.77 -7.37 -8.08
CA ASP A 380 -9.22 -6.24 -8.83
C ASP A 380 -8.09 -5.51 -8.07
N GLN A 381 -8.19 -5.43 -6.74
CA GLN A 381 -7.16 -4.88 -5.86
C GLN A 381 -6.01 -5.85 -5.68
N CYS A 382 -6.30 -7.16 -5.65
CA CYS A 382 -5.28 -8.20 -5.63
C CYS A 382 -4.46 -8.20 -6.92
N GLU A 383 -5.11 -8.03 -8.08
CA GLU A 383 -4.47 -7.87 -9.39
C GLU A 383 -3.45 -6.73 -9.39
N ILE A 384 -3.82 -5.55 -8.88
CA ILE A 384 -2.93 -4.39 -8.79
C ILE A 384 -1.73 -4.67 -7.88
N ALA A 385 -1.97 -5.31 -6.73
CA ALA A 385 -0.89 -5.69 -5.83
C ALA A 385 0.08 -6.69 -6.47
N ILE A 386 -0.44 -7.66 -7.24
CA ILE A 386 0.34 -8.64 -8.00
C ILE A 386 1.13 -7.96 -9.11
N ALA A 387 0.52 -7.07 -9.89
CA ALA A 387 1.17 -6.31 -10.96
C ALA A 387 2.37 -5.54 -10.40
N SER A 388 2.14 -4.74 -9.36
CA SER A 388 3.19 -4.01 -8.64
C SER A 388 4.32 -4.95 -8.18
N LEU A 389 3.96 -6.10 -7.60
CA LEU A 389 4.91 -7.08 -7.08
C LEU A 389 5.77 -7.72 -8.19
N ASN A 390 5.17 -8.15 -9.29
CA ASN A 390 5.87 -8.79 -10.39
C ASN A 390 6.92 -7.87 -11.00
N ILE A 391 6.56 -6.59 -11.22
CA ILE A 391 7.47 -5.58 -11.77
C ILE A 391 8.78 -5.48 -10.97
N VAL A 392 8.68 -5.35 -9.64
CA VAL A 392 9.89 -5.22 -8.81
C VAL A 392 10.66 -6.53 -8.70
N LEU A 393 9.97 -7.67 -8.68
CA LEU A 393 10.64 -8.97 -8.65
C LEU A 393 11.41 -9.25 -9.93
N ASP A 394 10.84 -8.93 -11.08
CA ASP A 394 11.47 -9.18 -12.37
C ASP A 394 12.62 -8.20 -12.62
N ALA A 395 12.45 -6.93 -12.25
CA ALA A 395 13.54 -5.96 -12.30
C ALA A 395 14.69 -6.36 -11.34
N GLU A 396 14.40 -6.85 -10.14
CA GLU A 396 15.42 -7.26 -9.16
C GLU A 396 16.18 -8.51 -9.66
N LYS A 397 15.48 -9.47 -10.28
CA LYS A 397 16.13 -10.62 -10.92
C LYS A 397 17.02 -10.20 -12.09
N ALA A 398 16.58 -9.22 -12.89
CA ALA A 398 17.33 -8.73 -14.04
C ALA A 398 18.60 -7.98 -13.63
N SER A 399 18.53 -7.15 -12.58
CA SER A 399 19.69 -6.39 -12.10
C SER A 399 20.61 -7.20 -11.18
N HIS A 400 20.06 -8.15 -10.42
CA HIS A 400 20.76 -8.94 -9.40
C HIS A 400 20.31 -10.41 -9.45
N PRO A 401 20.72 -11.18 -10.47
CA PRO A 401 20.31 -12.57 -10.62
C PRO A 401 20.72 -13.41 -9.39
N PRO A 402 19.90 -14.41 -9.00
CA PRO A 402 20.25 -15.30 -7.91
C PRO A 402 21.60 -15.98 -8.18
N LYS A 403 22.46 -16.04 -7.16
CA LYS A 403 23.82 -16.59 -7.29
C LYS A 403 23.90 -18.03 -7.82
N ASP A 404 22.80 -18.78 -7.74
CA ASP A 404 22.72 -20.17 -8.20
C ASP A 404 22.48 -20.29 -9.72
N GLN A 405 22.15 -19.19 -10.43
CA GLN A 405 21.98 -19.17 -11.89
C GLN A 405 23.19 -18.60 -12.64
N ALA A 406 24.04 -17.82 -11.96
CA ALA A 406 25.24 -17.23 -12.55
C ALA A 406 26.39 -18.22 -12.79
N SER A 407 26.28 -19.47 -12.33
CA SER A 407 27.29 -20.52 -12.54
C SER A 407 26.89 -21.57 -13.58
N ALA A 408 25.79 -21.38 -14.31
CA ALA A 408 25.30 -22.33 -15.31
C ALA A 408 25.47 -21.86 -16.76
N SER A 409 25.97 -20.64 -16.99
CA SER A 409 26.11 -20.07 -18.34
C SER A 409 27.56 -19.96 -18.85
N ASP A 410 28.57 -20.25 -18.02
CA ASP A 410 29.97 -19.95 -18.35
C ASP A 410 30.85 -21.18 -18.60
N ASP A 411 30.32 -22.41 -18.53
CA ASP A 411 31.12 -23.66 -18.66
C ASP A 411 30.80 -24.52 -19.91
N ASP A 412 29.85 -24.14 -20.77
CA ASP A 412 29.43 -24.99 -21.91
C ASP A 412 29.99 -24.58 -23.30
N ASP A 413 30.81 -23.53 -23.40
CA ASP A 413 31.35 -23.05 -24.70
C ASP A 413 32.87 -23.23 -24.92
N GLU A 414 33.59 -23.97 -24.06
CA GLU A 414 35.04 -24.15 -24.21
C GLU A 414 35.52 -25.62 -24.22
N VAL A 415 34.83 -26.53 -24.92
CA VAL A 415 35.36 -27.88 -25.22
C VAL A 415 34.98 -28.41 -26.61
N ILE A 416 35.14 -27.64 -27.69
CA ILE A 416 35.26 -28.22 -29.05
C ILE A 416 36.22 -27.36 -29.89
N GLU A 417 37.53 -27.58 -29.76
CA GLU A 417 38.53 -27.45 -30.85
C GLU A 417 39.96 -27.65 -30.30
N VAL A 418 40.41 -28.90 -30.11
CA VAL A 418 41.80 -29.33 -30.40
C VAL A 418 41.80 -30.86 -30.48
N LEU A 419 41.46 -31.44 -31.62
CA LEU A 419 42.00 -32.72 -32.13
C LEU A 419 41.56 -32.90 -33.60
N ALA A 420 42.35 -32.35 -34.51
CA ALA A 420 42.47 -32.77 -35.91
C ALA A 420 43.91 -32.58 -36.37
#